data_AF-B8BX79-F1
#
_entry.id   AF-B8BX79-F1
#
_cell.length_a   1.000
_cell.length_b   1.000
_cell.length_c   1.000
_cell.angle_alpha   90.00
_cell.angle_beta   90.00
_cell.angle_gamma   90.00
#
_symmetry.space_group_name_H-M   'P 1'
#
loop_
_entity.id
_entity.type
_entity.pdbx_description
1 polymer ?
#
loop_
_entity_poly.entity_id
_entity_poly.type
_entity_poly.pdbx_seq_one_letter_code
_entity_poly.pdbx_strand_id
1 'polypeptide(L)'
;MSDDLPNKDKARLKEQALLEKLYSSLDNHISAPDQEHLCGSIRIKTPARPVIITTTTDSKNLIKSVLAVKMLAKSIAKACLAEMPDCDAEDNLVKSVMDRFKAHYPTLKPAMVYDAIHKQMASEYESGNSQSEEGGGESKQGEPTDGAAITERSLQQKVTRCTTKVTGDMEAYYAKIIALKRARRESAENEAAAAEDITAPKPTKRSRAATPKRMNKNREDSQAGRPTKEMKEFFDVCEMKYEKERETYGGDLPIGQWEIIVNTTKQELGLHDLEMTAEKLSERCMRRYRKKMRQIAKANAPPGATINPKNPHDRRPMEMRVHDRLVNECYDRWVEFKKSNGKKTKLKMQDEIINEVRMEMSQEYADITNETIKNRIRVRYRKEHGTTNKVMVHILTGEDKERYLNLLDTIVERFAELKEASQEGQLPDGTLAQLIESTKRELGCTDLEVRKDNVRIKYHKQKKKTPLHTDLDESLVIAINNAFSMGRPVTREHGLSLANSMLQVQKGGEDDGEVLDSKWWRSFLVRNKNKLSDKIDRKVPKGVVSASLMAL
;
A
#
# COMPACT_ATOMS: atom_id res chain seq x y z
N MET A 1 32.11 18.20 -16.96
CA MET A 1 31.38 18.76 -15.80
C MET A 1 30.02 18.10 -15.65
N SER A 2 29.96 17.01 -14.89
CA SER A 2 28.75 16.47 -14.26
C SER A 2 29.22 15.32 -13.35
N ASP A 3 30.04 15.68 -12.37
CA ASP A 3 30.40 14.86 -11.22
C ASP A 3 29.82 15.52 -9.97
N ASP A 4 28.51 15.69 -9.92
CA ASP A 4 27.83 16.22 -8.73
C ASP A 4 26.56 15.42 -8.45
N LEU A 5 26.75 14.15 -8.13
CA LEU A 5 25.85 13.48 -7.21
C LEU A 5 26.68 13.13 -5.98
N PRO A 6 26.26 13.57 -4.77
CA PRO A 6 27.02 13.37 -3.55
C PRO A 6 27.28 11.87 -3.35
N ASN A 7 28.50 11.55 -2.92
CA ASN A 7 29.04 10.19 -2.85
C ASN A 7 28.13 9.22 -2.05
N LYS A 8 27.32 9.74 -1.12
CA LYS A 8 26.33 9.00 -0.31
C LYS A 8 25.14 8.46 -1.12
N ASP A 9 24.64 9.19 -2.11
CA ASP A 9 23.48 8.73 -2.89
C ASP A 9 23.88 7.64 -3.89
N LYS A 10 25.11 7.72 -4.42
CA LYS A 10 25.71 6.65 -5.22
C LYS A 10 25.95 5.40 -4.36
N ALA A 11 26.32 5.54 -3.09
CA ALA A 11 26.49 4.42 -2.17
C ALA A 11 25.15 3.75 -1.83
N ARG A 12 24.11 4.54 -1.52
CA ARG A 12 22.75 4.03 -1.24
C ARG A 12 22.09 3.33 -2.44
N LEU A 13 22.26 3.87 -3.64
CA LEU A 13 21.74 3.24 -4.86
C LEU A 13 22.47 1.91 -5.17
N LYS A 14 23.78 1.84 -4.88
CA LYS A 14 24.54 0.58 -5.00
C LYS A 14 24.11 -0.45 -3.95
N GLU A 15 23.87 -0.02 -2.72
CA GLU A 15 23.37 -0.85 -1.62
C GLU A 15 21.95 -1.37 -1.92
N GLN A 16 21.06 -0.53 -2.43
CA GLN A 16 19.71 -0.93 -2.80
C GLN A 16 19.69 -1.91 -4.00
N ALA A 17 20.55 -1.69 -5.00
CA ALA A 17 20.71 -2.61 -6.12
C ALA A 17 21.34 -3.96 -5.71
N LEU A 18 22.21 -3.96 -4.69
CA LEU A 18 22.74 -5.17 -4.05
C LEU A 18 21.65 -5.95 -3.33
N LEU A 19 20.82 -5.26 -2.54
CA LEU A 19 19.68 -5.84 -1.82
C LEU A 19 18.61 -6.43 -2.75
N GLU A 20 18.36 -5.82 -3.91
CA GLU A 20 17.46 -6.38 -4.93
C GLU A 20 18.07 -7.61 -5.62
N LYS A 21 19.37 -7.59 -5.94
CA LYS A 21 20.07 -8.75 -6.53
C LYS A 21 20.11 -9.96 -5.61
N LEU A 22 20.29 -9.76 -4.31
CA LEU A 22 20.16 -10.83 -3.31
C LEU A 22 18.80 -11.48 -3.35
N TYR A 23 17.76 -10.65 -3.41
CA TYR A 23 16.38 -11.13 -3.40
C TYR A 23 16.10 -12.02 -4.60
N SER A 24 16.59 -11.64 -5.79
CA SER A 24 16.44 -12.45 -7.01
C SER A 24 17.28 -13.74 -7.01
N SER A 25 18.43 -13.76 -6.33
CA SER A 25 19.32 -14.93 -6.27
C SER A 25 18.84 -16.00 -5.28
N LEU A 26 18.14 -15.60 -4.22
CA LEU A 26 17.65 -16.52 -3.18
C LEU A 26 16.40 -17.30 -3.60
N ASP A 27 15.63 -16.80 -4.57
CA ASP A 27 14.40 -17.45 -5.07
C ASP A 27 14.66 -18.41 -6.25
N ASN A 28 15.85 -18.41 -6.87
CA ASN A 28 16.10 -19.10 -8.15
C ASN A 28 16.96 -20.37 -8.07
N HIS A 29 17.24 -20.94 -6.90
CA HIS A 29 17.88 -22.25 -6.80
C HIS A 29 16.91 -23.34 -6.32
N ILE A 30 16.12 -23.87 -7.26
CA ILE A 30 15.57 -25.22 -7.18
C ILE A 30 16.33 -26.02 -8.25
N SER A 31 17.43 -26.66 -7.85
CA SER A 31 18.02 -27.73 -8.67
C SER A 31 17.25 -29.01 -8.37
N ALA A 32 16.62 -29.57 -9.39
CA ALA A 32 16.04 -30.91 -9.36
C ALA A 32 17.13 -31.94 -9.02
N PRO A 33 16.81 -33.03 -8.28
CA PRO A 33 17.77 -34.10 -8.07
C PRO A 33 17.84 -34.98 -9.31
N ASP A 34 19.05 -35.12 -9.87
CA ASP A 34 19.37 -36.17 -10.83
C ASP A 34 19.26 -37.53 -10.12
N GLN A 35 18.32 -38.36 -10.59
CA GLN A 35 18.36 -39.81 -10.41
C GLN A 35 18.96 -40.40 -11.68
N GLU A 36 20.14 -41.03 -11.58
CA GLU A 36 20.38 -42.40 -12.04
C GLU A 36 21.86 -42.81 -11.84
N HIS A 37 22.05 -44.11 -11.61
CA HIS A 37 23.31 -44.86 -11.48
C HIS A 37 23.98 -44.91 -10.10
N LEU A 38 23.66 -45.95 -9.32
CA LEU A 38 24.53 -47.13 -9.15
C LEU A 38 23.86 -48.19 -8.27
N CYS A 39 23.63 -49.34 -8.87
CA CYS A 39 23.26 -50.59 -8.22
C CYS A 39 24.53 -51.22 -7.63
N GLY A 40 24.54 -51.54 -6.34
CA GLY A 40 25.67 -52.13 -5.64
C GLY A 40 25.26 -52.71 -4.29
N SER A 41 24.84 -53.98 -4.34
CA SER A 41 24.30 -54.81 -3.26
C SER A 41 25.27 -55.02 -2.09
N ILE A 42 24.86 -54.70 -0.84
CA ILE A 42 25.25 -55.44 0.38
C ILE A 42 24.07 -55.48 1.37
N ARG A 43 23.61 -56.69 1.70
CA ARG A 43 22.64 -57.01 2.75
C ARG A 43 23.27 -56.92 4.14
N ILE A 44 22.69 -56.13 5.05
CA ILE A 44 22.73 -56.39 6.50
C ILE A 44 21.33 -56.13 7.11
N LYS A 45 20.99 -56.97 8.10
CA LYS A 45 19.70 -57.23 8.74
C LYS A 45 19.13 -56.02 9.53
N THR A 46 17.79 -55.99 9.58
CA THR A 46 16.80 -55.16 10.32
C THR A 46 17.05 -54.97 11.84
N PRO A 47 16.28 -54.15 12.62
CA PRO A 47 15.14 -53.27 12.28
C PRO A 47 15.17 -51.85 12.95
N ALA A 48 14.65 -50.83 12.28
CA ALA A 48 13.90 -49.74 12.91
C ALA A 48 13.20 -48.96 11.79
N ARG A 49 11.89 -48.85 11.88
CA ARG A 49 11.05 -48.16 10.89
C ARG A 49 11.12 -46.65 11.21
N PRO A 50 11.79 -45.80 10.41
CA PRO A 50 11.54 -44.38 10.51
C PRO A 50 10.22 -44.11 9.78
N VAL A 51 9.24 -43.65 10.54
CA VAL A 51 8.05 -43.00 9.98
C VAL A 51 8.57 -41.82 9.17
N ILE A 52 8.56 -41.97 7.84
CA ILE A 52 8.68 -40.84 6.92
C ILE A 52 7.41 -40.02 7.14
N ILE A 53 7.48 -39.04 8.05
CA ILE A 53 6.55 -37.94 8.06
C ILE A 53 6.86 -37.16 6.79
N THR A 54 6.12 -37.50 5.72
CA THR A 54 5.92 -36.58 4.62
C THR A 54 5.50 -35.26 5.24
N THR A 55 6.36 -34.25 5.21
CA THR A 55 6.02 -32.89 5.59
C THR A 55 4.91 -32.45 4.65
N THR A 56 3.68 -32.64 5.11
CA THR A 56 2.48 -32.31 4.37
C THR A 56 2.47 -30.80 4.13
N THR A 57 2.07 -30.48 2.91
CA THR A 57 1.43 -29.29 2.34
C THR A 57 0.71 -28.28 3.27
N ASP A 58 0.71 -28.43 4.58
CA ASP A 58 -0.19 -27.76 5.52
C ASP A 58 0.27 -26.34 5.90
N SER A 59 1.58 -26.07 5.94
CA SER A 59 2.07 -24.73 6.27
C SER A 59 1.80 -23.70 5.15
N LYS A 60 1.82 -24.14 3.87
CA LYS A 60 1.41 -23.32 2.72
C LYS A 60 -0.11 -23.16 2.60
N ASN A 61 -0.89 -23.92 3.37
CA ASN A 61 -2.34 -23.75 3.51
C ASN A 61 -2.70 -22.76 4.63
N LEU A 62 -1.85 -22.56 5.65
CA LEU A 62 -2.16 -21.68 6.78
C LEU A 62 -2.29 -20.19 6.41
N ILE A 63 -1.38 -19.63 5.59
CA ILE A 63 -1.47 -18.22 5.15
C ILE A 63 -2.58 -18.03 4.10
N LYS A 64 -2.83 -19.05 3.27
CA LYS A 64 -4.01 -19.09 2.39
C LYS A 64 -5.31 -19.16 3.22
N SER A 65 -5.25 -19.68 4.45
CA SER A 65 -6.39 -19.73 5.36
C SER A 65 -6.79 -18.35 5.86
N VAL A 66 -5.88 -17.40 6.16
CA VAL A 66 -6.29 -16.13 6.81
C VAL A 66 -7.20 -15.28 5.93
N LEU A 67 -6.88 -15.15 4.63
CA LEU A 67 -7.73 -14.42 3.68
C LEU A 67 -9.04 -15.17 3.39
N ALA A 68 -8.98 -16.50 3.25
CA ALA A 68 -10.16 -17.33 3.08
C ALA A 68 -11.10 -17.26 4.31
N VAL A 69 -10.54 -17.23 5.52
CA VAL A 69 -11.27 -17.14 6.79
C VAL A 69 -11.90 -15.76 6.96
N LYS A 70 -11.23 -14.68 6.51
CA LYS A 70 -11.84 -13.34 6.48
C LYS A 70 -12.99 -13.26 5.48
N MET A 71 -12.84 -13.86 4.30
CA MET A 71 -13.91 -13.94 3.31
C MET A 71 -15.08 -14.78 3.81
N LEU A 72 -14.79 -15.92 4.45
CA LEU A 72 -15.76 -16.78 5.09
C LEU A 72 -16.52 -16.03 6.20
N ALA A 73 -15.81 -15.32 7.09
CA ALA A 73 -16.44 -14.53 8.14
C ALA A 73 -17.38 -13.45 7.58
N LYS A 74 -16.97 -12.77 6.49
CA LYS A 74 -17.81 -11.79 5.79
C LYS A 74 -19.03 -12.44 5.13
N SER A 75 -18.87 -13.61 4.53
CA SER A 75 -19.98 -14.34 3.91
C SER A 75 -20.98 -14.85 4.96
N ILE A 76 -20.50 -15.41 6.08
CA ILE A 76 -21.36 -15.81 7.22
C ILE A 76 -22.14 -14.61 7.74
N ALA A 77 -21.48 -13.46 7.95
CA ALA A 77 -22.14 -12.23 8.38
C ALA A 77 -23.25 -11.80 7.40
N LYS A 78 -22.94 -11.72 6.10
CA LYS A 78 -23.90 -11.36 5.04
C LYS A 78 -25.06 -12.35 4.94
N ALA A 79 -24.81 -13.65 5.12
CA ALA A 79 -25.83 -14.67 5.06
C ALA A 79 -26.78 -14.60 6.26
N CYS A 80 -26.24 -14.43 7.47
CA CYS A 80 -27.03 -14.33 8.70
C CYS A 80 -27.88 -13.05 8.75
N LEU A 81 -27.33 -11.89 8.35
CA LEU A 81 -28.08 -10.63 8.27
C LEU A 81 -29.25 -10.70 7.26
N ALA A 82 -29.08 -11.43 6.16
CA ALA A 82 -30.15 -11.59 5.17
C ALA A 82 -31.33 -12.44 5.68
N GLU A 83 -31.12 -13.31 6.67
CA GLU A 83 -32.16 -14.14 7.28
C GLU A 83 -32.75 -13.53 8.56
N MET A 84 -32.13 -12.44 9.07
CA MET A 84 -32.52 -11.72 10.28
C MET A 84 -32.31 -10.20 10.08
N PRO A 85 -33.27 -9.50 9.46
CA PRO A 85 -33.18 -8.07 9.21
C PRO A 85 -33.34 -7.23 10.50
N ASP A 86 -34.04 -7.78 11.50
CA ASP A 86 -34.17 -7.16 12.82
C ASP A 86 -32.87 -7.38 13.58
N CYS A 87 -32.22 -6.29 14.00
CA CYS A 87 -30.81 -6.16 14.40
C CYS A 87 -30.26 -7.09 15.50
N ASP A 88 -31.09 -7.97 16.05
CA ASP A 88 -30.69 -8.98 17.01
C ASP A 88 -30.37 -10.27 16.26
N ALA A 89 -29.19 -10.30 15.64
CA ALA A 89 -28.72 -11.54 15.05
C ALA A 89 -28.66 -12.60 16.16
N GLU A 90 -29.58 -13.57 16.15
CA GLU A 90 -29.63 -14.63 17.15
C GLU A 90 -28.24 -15.28 17.23
N ASP A 91 -27.57 -15.12 18.37
CA ASP A 91 -26.24 -15.70 18.62
C ASP A 91 -26.23 -17.22 18.31
N ASN A 92 -27.38 -17.86 18.48
CA ASN A 92 -27.61 -19.26 18.15
C ASN A 92 -27.49 -19.57 16.65
N LEU A 93 -28.01 -18.71 15.75
CA LEU A 93 -27.89 -18.90 14.30
C LEU A 93 -26.43 -18.75 13.87
N VAL A 94 -25.77 -17.67 14.30
CA VAL A 94 -24.37 -17.39 13.95
C VAL A 94 -23.47 -18.53 14.43
N LYS A 95 -23.62 -18.95 15.69
CA LYS A 95 -22.87 -20.08 16.27
C LYS A 95 -23.10 -21.39 15.51
N SER A 96 -24.36 -21.71 15.19
CA SER A 96 -24.71 -22.95 14.48
C SER A 96 -24.16 -22.99 13.05
N VAL A 97 -24.17 -21.85 12.34
CA VAL A 97 -23.54 -21.74 11.01
C VAL A 97 -22.02 -21.85 11.13
N MET A 98 -21.41 -21.19 12.10
CA MET A 98 -19.97 -21.26 12.34
C MET A 98 -19.47 -22.67 12.64
N ASP A 99 -20.20 -23.42 13.48
CA ASP A 99 -19.81 -24.78 13.87
C ASP A 99 -19.73 -25.73 12.66
N ARG A 100 -20.56 -25.52 11.62
CA ARG A 100 -20.48 -26.28 10.36
C ARG A 100 -19.21 -26.03 9.57
N PHE A 101 -18.62 -24.83 9.67
CA PHE A 101 -17.40 -24.48 8.94
C PHE A 101 -16.13 -24.63 9.79
N LYS A 102 -16.25 -24.74 11.11
CA LYS A 102 -15.12 -24.78 12.05
C LYS A 102 -14.17 -25.95 11.80
N ALA A 103 -14.69 -27.11 11.37
CA ALA A 103 -13.88 -28.27 11.03
C ALA A 103 -12.94 -28.02 9.83
N HIS A 104 -13.41 -27.25 8.84
CA HIS A 104 -12.63 -26.91 7.64
C HIS A 104 -11.79 -25.64 7.81
N TYR A 105 -12.17 -24.78 8.75
CA TYR A 105 -11.53 -23.48 9.01
C TYR A 105 -11.31 -23.28 10.52
N PRO A 106 -10.34 -24.00 11.14
CA PRO A 106 -10.15 -23.98 12.59
C PRO A 106 -9.72 -22.61 13.14
N THR A 107 -9.18 -21.74 12.29
CA THR A 107 -8.79 -20.37 12.64
C THR A 107 -9.97 -19.38 12.63
N LEU A 108 -11.18 -19.81 12.25
CA LEU A 108 -12.39 -18.97 12.27
C LEU A 108 -12.83 -18.72 13.72
N LYS A 109 -12.60 -17.49 14.21
CA LYS A 109 -13.00 -17.07 15.56
C LYS A 109 -14.36 -16.34 15.52
N PRO A 110 -15.24 -16.51 16.54
CA PRO A 110 -16.52 -15.79 16.62
C PRO A 110 -16.36 -14.28 16.48
N ALA A 111 -15.35 -13.70 17.14
CA ALA A 111 -15.06 -12.27 17.06
C ALA A 111 -14.86 -11.75 15.62
N MET A 112 -14.36 -12.58 14.69
CA MET A 112 -14.20 -12.18 13.29
C MET A 112 -15.54 -12.06 12.56
N VAL A 113 -16.51 -12.91 12.90
CA VAL A 113 -17.84 -12.90 12.31
C VAL A 113 -18.64 -11.73 12.86
N TYR A 114 -18.62 -11.51 14.18
CA TYR A 114 -19.29 -10.36 14.80
C TYR A 114 -18.72 -9.01 14.32
N ASP A 115 -17.40 -8.87 14.22
CA ASP A 115 -16.78 -7.67 13.62
C ASP A 115 -17.22 -7.47 12.16
N ALA A 116 -17.38 -8.55 11.39
CA ALA A 116 -17.90 -8.47 10.02
C ALA A 116 -19.39 -8.08 9.97
N ILE A 117 -20.21 -8.57 10.90
CA ILE A 117 -21.63 -8.18 11.05
C ILE A 117 -21.71 -6.68 11.35
N HIS A 118 -20.99 -6.19 12.36
CA HIS A 118 -20.98 -4.76 12.72
C HIS A 118 -20.55 -3.86 11.56
N LYS A 119 -19.49 -4.26 10.83
CA LYS A 119 -19.03 -3.50 9.66
C LYS A 119 -20.07 -3.45 8.55
N GLN A 120 -20.80 -4.54 8.35
CA GLN A 120 -21.81 -4.60 7.31
C GLN A 120 -23.04 -3.77 7.67
N MET A 121 -23.51 -3.84 8.92
CA MET A 121 -24.56 -2.95 9.43
C MET A 121 -24.16 -1.48 9.33
N ALA A 122 -22.92 -1.13 9.71
CA ALA A 122 -22.41 0.24 9.60
C ALA A 122 -22.37 0.73 8.14
N SER A 123 -21.95 -0.14 7.21
CA SER A 123 -21.93 0.18 5.78
C SER A 123 -23.35 0.37 5.22
N GLU A 124 -24.32 -0.44 5.66
CA GLU A 124 -25.71 -0.32 5.24
C GLU A 124 -26.33 0.99 5.75
N TYR A 125 -26.05 1.36 7.01
CA TYR A 125 -26.43 2.67 7.58
C TYR A 125 -25.82 3.86 6.83
N GLU A 126 -24.54 3.78 6.46
CA GLU A 126 -23.87 4.84 5.70
C GLU A 126 -24.40 4.96 4.26
N SER A 127 -24.83 3.84 3.66
CA SER A 127 -25.40 3.82 2.30
C SER A 127 -26.90 4.12 2.23
N GLY A 128 -27.64 3.89 3.32
CA GLY A 128 -29.10 3.98 3.39
C GLY A 128 -29.65 5.40 3.58
N ASN A 129 -28.82 6.40 3.85
CA ASN A 129 -29.28 7.77 4.09
C ASN A 129 -29.61 8.56 2.79
N SER A 130 -29.99 7.88 1.71
CA SER A 130 -30.28 8.53 0.41
C SER A 130 -31.36 7.85 -0.45
N GLN A 131 -32.14 6.88 0.07
CA GLN A 131 -33.32 6.39 -0.64
C GLN A 131 -34.57 6.46 0.26
N SER A 132 -35.57 7.13 -0.29
CA SER A 132 -36.85 7.55 0.26
C SER A 132 -37.70 6.45 0.87
N GLU A 133 -38.34 6.81 1.99
CA GLU A 133 -39.54 6.20 2.54
C GLU A 133 -40.65 6.15 1.47
N GLU A 134 -40.97 4.98 0.93
CA GLU A 134 -42.29 4.70 0.35
C GLU A 134 -42.47 3.18 0.23
N GLY A 135 -43.25 2.61 1.15
CA GLY A 135 -43.56 1.18 1.14
C GLY A 135 -43.99 0.63 2.49
N GLY A 136 -45.13 1.11 3.02
CA GLY A 136 -45.78 0.50 4.18
C GLY A 136 -46.31 -0.89 3.82
N GLY A 137 -45.63 -1.93 4.32
CA GLY A 137 -46.08 -3.31 4.26
C GLY A 137 -46.68 -3.73 5.61
N GLU A 138 -47.97 -4.06 5.61
CA GLU A 138 -48.70 -4.59 6.77
C GLU A 138 -48.05 -5.87 7.32
N SER A 139 -47.49 -5.77 8.51
CA SER A 139 -47.07 -6.91 9.33
C SER A 139 -48.30 -7.56 9.99
N LYS A 140 -48.72 -8.71 9.44
CA LYS A 140 -49.75 -9.58 10.04
C LYS A 140 -49.24 -10.18 11.36
N GLN A 141 -49.85 -9.77 12.47
CA GLN A 141 -49.75 -10.44 13.76
C GLN A 141 -50.48 -11.79 13.68
N GLY A 142 -49.73 -12.88 13.84
CA GLY A 142 -50.24 -14.26 13.91
C GLY A 142 -50.13 -14.82 15.33
N GLU A 143 -51.15 -15.59 15.72
CA GLU A 143 -51.42 -16.18 17.04
C GLU A 143 -50.29 -17.04 17.65
N PRO A 144 -50.23 -17.14 19.00
CA PRO A 144 -49.24 -17.94 19.70
C PRO A 144 -49.62 -19.43 19.65
N THR A 145 -48.86 -20.23 18.90
CA THR A 145 -48.95 -21.69 18.91
C THR A 145 -47.62 -22.30 19.34
N ASP A 146 -47.67 -23.18 20.36
CA ASP A 146 -46.64 -24.11 20.88
C ASP A 146 -45.18 -23.82 20.46
N GLY A 147 -44.61 -22.80 21.10
CA GLY A 147 -43.44 -22.04 20.65
C GLY A 147 -42.04 -22.67 20.78
N ALA A 148 -41.89 -23.95 21.12
CA ALA A 148 -40.57 -24.57 21.32
C ALA A 148 -40.14 -25.53 20.19
N ALA A 149 -41.06 -26.34 19.64
CA ALA A 149 -40.73 -27.28 18.56
C ALA A 149 -40.72 -26.61 17.17
N ILE A 150 -41.54 -25.58 17.00
CA ILE A 150 -41.63 -24.79 15.76
C ILE A 150 -40.39 -23.89 15.60
N THR A 151 -39.80 -23.43 16.70
CA THR A 151 -38.60 -22.58 16.72
C THR A 151 -37.33 -23.35 16.34
N GLU A 152 -37.16 -24.60 16.80
CA GLU A 152 -35.99 -25.41 16.44
C GLU A 152 -35.98 -25.79 14.96
N ARG A 153 -37.14 -26.21 14.40
CA ARG A 153 -37.25 -26.55 12.97
C ARG A 153 -37.03 -25.33 12.08
N SER A 154 -37.53 -24.16 12.50
CA SER A 154 -37.30 -22.88 11.83
C SER A 154 -35.82 -22.50 11.85
N LEU A 155 -35.15 -22.64 13.00
CA LEU A 155 -33.72 -22.38 13.12
C LEU A 155 -32.89 -23.30 12.22
N GLN A 156 -33.18 -24.61 12.19
CA GLN A 156 -32.47 -25.55 11.31
C GLN A 156 -32.63 -25.21 9.81
N GLN A 157 -33.80 -24.73 9.39
CA GLN A 157 -34.02 -24.24 8.03
C GLN A 157 -33.19 -23.00 7.73
N LYS A 158 -33.18 -22.00 8.63
CA LYS A 158 -32.34 -20.80 8.52
C LYS A 158 -30.85 -21.16 8.45
N VAL A 159 -30.36 -22.04 9.33
CA VAL A 159 -28.97 -22.55 9.31
C VAL A 159 -28.64 -23.17 7.96
N THR A 160 -29.55 -23.97 7.40
CA THR A 160 -29.33 -24.63 6.11
C THR A 160 -29.25 -23.63 4.97
N ARG A 161 -30.17 -22.64 4.90
CA ARG A 161 -30.12 -21.57 3.89
C ARG A 161 -28.84 -20.74 3.99
N CYS A 162 -28.46 -20.32 5.21
CA CYS A 162 -27.21 -19.61 5.46
C CYS A 162 -26.00 -20.44 5.01
N THR A 163 -25.94 -21.73 5.38
CA THR A 163 -24.82 -22.62 5.02
C THR A 163 -24.68 -22.73 3.50
N THR A 164 -25.79 -22.93 2.77
CA THR A 164 -25.78 -23.04 1.30
C THR A 164 -25.27 -21.75 0.65
N LYS A 165 -25.72 -20.59 1.14
CA LYS A 165 -25.27 -19.28 0.63
C LYS A 165 -23.77 -19.05 0.89
N VAL A 166 -23.30 -19.40 2.09
CA VAL A 166 -21.89 -19.28 2.46
C VAL A 166 -21.00 -20.20 1.62
N THR A 167 -21.43 -21.45 1.39
CA THR A 167 -20.70 -22.38 0.53
C THR A 167 -20.59 -21.84 -0.90
N GLY A 168 -21.69 -21.33 -1.48
CA GLY A 168 -21.66 -20.74 -2.82
C GLY A 168 -20.74 -19.52 -2.94
N ASP A 169 -20.74 -18.62 -1.95
CA ASP A 169 -19.82 -17.47 -1.90
C ASP A 169 -18.35 -17.92 -1.81
N MET A 170 -18.07 -18.98 -1.05
CA MET A 170 -16.71 -19.52 -0.92
C MET A 170 -16.24 -20.23 -2.20
N GLU A 171 -17.12 -20.96 -2.88
CA GLU A 171 -16.84 -21.54 -4.19
C GLU A 171 -16.52 -20.46 -5.23
N ALA A 172 -17.31 -19.38 -5.28
CA ALA A 172 -17.05 -18.23 -6.14
C ALA A 172 -15.70 -17.56 -5.82
N TYR A 173 -15.36 -17.43 -4.54
CA TYR A 173 -14.05 -16.95 -4.10
C TYR A 173 -12.91 -17.84 -4.61
N TYR A 174 -13.01 -19.17 -4.45
CA TYR A 174 -11.98 -20.10 -4.93
C TYR A 174 -11.86 -20.10 -6.46
N ALA A 175 -12.98 -20.02 -7.19
CA ALA A 175 -12.97 -19.89 -8.64
C ALA A 175 -12.22 -18.62 -9.09
N LYS A 176 -12.43 -17.49 -8.41
CA LYS A 176 -11.69 -16.24 -8.67
C LYS A 176 -10.20 -16.38 -8.41
N ILE A 177 -9.80 -17.06 -7.34
CA ILE A 177 -8.38 -17.32 -7.02
C ILE A 177 -7.74 -18.22 -8.08
N ILE A 178 -8.45 -19.24 -8.57
CA ILE A 178 -7.98 -20.12 -9.66
C ILE A 178 -7.79 -19.31 -10.95
N ALA A 179 -8.77 -18.47 -11.31
CA ALA A 179 -8.69 -17.60 -12.49
C ALA A 179 -7.50 -16.64 -12.42
N LEU A 180 -7.28 -15.99 -11.26
CA LEU A 180 -6.12 -15.10 -11.05
C LEU A 180 -4.79 -15.84 -11.15
N LYS A 181 -4.71 -17.09 -10.68
CA LYS A 181 -3.50 -17.91 -10.83
C LYS A 181 -3.26 -18.30 -12.29
N ARG A 182 -4.31 -18.61 -13.05
CA ARG A 182 -4.21 -18.91 -14.49
C ARG A 182 -3.70 -17.69 -15.26
N ALA A 183 -4.31 -16.53 -15.05
CA ALA A 183 -3.89 -15.28 -15.70
C ALA A 183 -2.42 -14.91 -15.42
N ARG A 184 -1.92 -15.20 -14.21
CA ARG A 184 -0.50 -14.99 -13.87
C ARG A 184 0.43 -15.95 -14.59
N ARG A 185 0.02 -17.21 -14.81
CA ARG A 185 0.81 -18.18 -15.58
C ARG A 185 0.86 -17.78 -17.05
N GLU A 186 -0.28 -17.44 -17.63
CA GLU A 186 -0.35 -16.94 -19.02
C GLU A 186 0.51 -15.67 -19.21
N SER A 187 0.48 -14.73 -18.25
CA SER A 187 1.34 -13.55 -18.28
C SER A 187 2.82 -13.90 -18.20
N ALA A 188 3.20 -14.87 -17.35
CA ALA A 188 4.59 -15.31 -17.20
C ALA A 188 5.08 -16.07 -18.44
N GLU A 189 4.23 -16.89 -19.06
CA GLU A 189 4.50 -17.58 -20.33
C GLU A 189 4.68 -16.58 -21.48
N ASN A 190 3.84 -15.54 -21.55
CA ASN A 190 3.97 -14.48 -22.54
C ASN A 190 5.24 -13.63 -22.33
N GLU A 191 5.62 -13.36 -21.08
CA GLU A 191 6.88 -12.67 -20.76
C GLU A 191 8.11 -13.52 -21.07
N ALA A 192 8.05 -14.84 -20.82
CA ALA A 192 9.13 -15.77 -21.16
C ALA A 192 9.29 -15.89 -22.69
N ALA A 193 8.19 -16.03 -23.43
CA ALA A 193 8.19 -16.07 -24.89
C ALA A 193 8.74 -14.75 -25.49
N ALA A 194 8.38 -13.60 -24.91
CA ALA A 194 8.92 -12.30 -25.33
C ALA A 194 10.41 -12.11 -24.99
N ALA A 195 10.93 -12.83 -23.98
CA ALA A 195 12.34 -12.77 -23.60
C ALA A 195 13.23 -13.64 -24.52
N GLU A 196 12.72 -14.76 -25.04
CA GLU A 196 13.45 -15.65 -25.95
C GLU A 196 13.66 -15.03 -27.34
N ASP A 197 12.77 -14.13 -27.77
CA ASP A 197 12.85 -13.41 -29.06
C ASP A 197 13.91 -12.28 -29.09
N ILE A 198 14.62 -12.02 -27.98
CA ILE A 198 15.66 -10.97 -27.87
C ILE A 198 17.07 -11.58 -27.67
N THR A 199 17.37 -12.70 -28.35
CA THR A 199 18.69 -13.33 -28.36
C THR A 199 19.64 -12.76 -29.42
N ALA A 200 19.72 -11.42 -29.54
CA ALA A 200 20.81 -10.74 -30.24
C ALA A 200 21.81 -10.12 -29.23
N PRO A 201 23.13 -10.37 -29.37
CA PRO A 201 24.12 -10.02 -28.36
C PRO A 201 24.31 -8.50 -28.24
N LYS A 202 24.01 -7.95 -27.06
CA LYS A 202 24.30 -6.53 -26.73
C LYS A 202 25.82 -6.33 -26.58
N PRO A 203 26.45 -5.39 -27.31
CA PRO A 203 27.88 -5.14 -27.17
C PRO A 203 28.21 -4.47 -25.83
N THR A 204 29.24 -5.01 -25.18
CA THR A 204 29.83 -4.55 -23.93
C THR A 204 30.36 -3.12 -24.02
N LYS A 205 29.91 -2.25 -23.10
CA LYS A 205 30.33 -0.86 -22.99
C LYS A 205 31.77 -0.75 -22.46
N ARG A 206 32.72 -0.41 -23.34
CA ARG A 206 34.02 0.17 -22.97
C ARG A 206 33.95 1.70 -22.87
N SER A 207 34.94 2.24 -22.18
CA SER A 207 35.10 3.57 -21.59
C SER A 207 34.71 4.80 -22.42
N ARG A 208 34.17 5.80 -21.71
CA ARG A 208 33.83 7.15 -22.19
C ARG A 208 35.07 7.93 -22.65
N ALA A 209 35.09 8.31 -23.93
CA ALA A 209 35.78 9.50 -24.42
C ALA A 209 34.81 10.29 -25.33
N ALA A 210 34.99 11.61 -25.36
CA ALA A 210 34.07 12.62 -25.85
C ALA A 210 33.40 12.31 -27.20
N THR A 211 32.07 12.48 -27.27
CA THR A 211 31.27 12.25 -28.47
C THR A 211 30.87 13.59 -29.11
N PRO A 212 31.20 13.85 -30.40
CA PRO A 212 30.59 14.93 -31.18
C PRO A 212 29.10 14.62 -31.40
N LYS A 213 28.27 15.67 -31.61
CA LYS A 213 26.85 15.56 -31.95
C LYS A 213 26.62 14.54 -33.07
N ARG A 214 26.21 13.33 -32.70
CA ARG A 214 25.89 12.26 -33.63
C ARG A 214 24.52 12.54 -34.23
N MET A 215 24.47 12.83 -35.53
CA MET A 215 23.25 12.76 -36.34
C MET A 215 22.62 11.38 -36.15
N ASN A 216 21.35 11.39 -35.78
CA ASN A 216 20.59 10.21 -35.40
C ASN A 216 20.29 9.37 -36.66
N LYS A 217 21.10 8.34 -36.89
CA LYS A 217 21.00 7.42 -38.05
C LYS A 217 20.03 6.24 -37.83
N ASN A 218 19.34 6.17 -36.69
CA ASN A 218 18.32 5.16 -36.41
C ASN A 218 16.90 5.73 -36.58
N ARG A 219 16.62 6.36 -37.72
CA ARG A 219 15.30 6.93 -38.03
C ARG A 219 14.40 5.99 -38.84
N GLU A 220 14.93 4.88 -39.34
CA GLU A 220 14.17 3.93 -40.17
C GLU A 220 13.39 2.91 -39.32
N ASP A 221 13.96 2.38 -38.23
CA ASP A 221 13.26 1.39 -37.37
C ASP A 221 12.22 1.98 -36.39
N SER A 222 11.99 3.31 -36.43
CA SER A 222 10.93 3.98 -35.65
C SER A 222 9.61 4.11 -36.43
N GLN A 223 9.47 3.50 -37.60
CA GLN A 223 8.24 3.53 -38.40
C GLN A 223 7.14 2.57 -37.88
N ALA A 224 7.48 1.51 -37.15
CA ALA A 224 6.52 0.51 -36.67
C ALA A 224 5.51 1.01 -35.61
N GLY A 225 5.66 2.25 -35.11
CA GLY A 225 4.75 2.87 -34.14
C GLY A 225 4.01 4.11 -34.65
N ARG A 226 4.15 4.46 -35.95
CA ARG A 226 3.43 5.60 -36.49
C ARG A 226 1.99 5.19 -36.80
N PRO A 227 0.97 5.89 -36.26
CA PRO A 227 -0.41 5.62 -36.61
C PRO A 227 -0.57 5.73 -38.13
N THR A 228 -1.32 4.82 -38.72
CA THR A 228 -1.71 4.89 -40.14
C THR A 228 -2.41 6.22 -40.40
N LYS A 229 -2.44 6.66 -41.66
CA LYS A 229 -3.10 7.92 -42.06
C LYS A 229 -4.56 7.94 -41.59
N GLU A 230 -5.26 6.81 -41.77
CA GLU A 230 -6.63 6.58 -41.31
C GLU A 230 -6.77 6.69 -39.79
N MET A 231 -5.83 6.09 -39.04
CA MET A 231 -5.86 6.16 -37.58
C MET A 231 -5.61 7.57 -37.08
N LYS A 232 -4.75 8.35 -37.77
CA LYS A 232 -4.53 9.76 -37.45
C LYS A 232 -5.80 10.59 -37.69
N GLU A 233 -6.45 10.38 -38.83
CA GLU A 233 -7.73 11.02 -39.16
C GLU A 233 -8.82 10.67 -38.14
N PHE A 234 -8.94 9.40 -37.76
CA PHE A 234 -9.82 8.95 -36.69
C PHE A 234 -9.57 9.71 -35.37
N PHE A 235 -8.31 9.83 -34.95
CA PHE A 235 -7.97 10.57 -33.74
C PHE A 235 -8.29 12.06 -33.84
N ASP A 236 -8.08 12.67 -35.01
CA ASP A 236 -8.34 14.09 -35.24
C ASP A 236 -9.87 14.37 -35.19
N VAL A 237 -10.71 13.49 -35.76
CA VAL A 237 -12.18 13.59 -35.68
C VAL A 237 -12.70 13.36 -34.26
N CYS A 238 -12.18 12.34 -33.55
CA CYS A 238 -12.52 12.11 -32.15
C CYS A 238 -12.15 13.30 -31.26
N GLU A 239 -10.96 13.90 -31.47
CA GLU A 239 -10.51 15.08 -30.72
C GLU A 239 -11.42 16.29 -30.99
N MET A 240 -11.83 16.54 -32.24
CA MET A 240 -12.78 17.62 -32.54
C MET A 240 -14.16 17.43 -31.90
N LYS A 241 -14.74 16.24 -31.99
CA LYS A 241 -16.05 15.96 -31.37
C LYS A 241 -15.99 16.08 -29.84
N TYR A 242 -14.90 15.59 -29.25
CA TYR A 242 -14.63 15.72 -27.82
C TYR A 242 -14.58 17.19 -27.36
N GLU A 243 -13.89 18.04 -28.13
CA GLU A 243 -13.81 19.47 -27.82
C GLU A 243 -15.19 20.13 -27.87
N LYS A 244 -15.95 19.88 -28.94
CA LYS A 244 -17.30 20.44 -29.11
C LYS A 244 -18.25 20.02 -27.98
N GLU A 245 -18.19 18.75 -27.58
CA GLU A 245 -19.02 18.22 -26.50
C GLU A 245 -18.57 18.78 -25.14
N ARG A 246 -17.26 18.86 -24.83
CA ARG A 246 -16.78 19.54 -23.60
C ARG A 246 -17.23 20.99 -23.52
N GLU A 247 -17.20 21.72 -24.64
CA GLU A 247 -17.69 23.11 -24.70
C GLU A 247 -19.19 23.18 -24.39
N THR A 248 -19.97 22.19 -24.86
CA THR A 248 -21.42 22.11 -24.61
C THR A 248 -21.74 21.79 -23.15
N TYR A 249 -20.95 20.92 -22.50
CA TYR A 249 -21.15 20.52 -21.09
C TYR A 249 -20.42 21.38 -20.06
N GLY A 250 -19.77 22.48 -20.49
CA GLY A 250 -19.10 23.41 -19.57
C GLY A 250 -17.83 22.86 -18.92
N GLY A 251 -17.20 21.86 -19.54
CA GLY A 251 -16.04 21.18 -18.96
C GLY A 251 -16.15 19.68 -19.10
N ASP A 252 -16.59 19.00 -18.06
CA ASP A 252 -16.54 17.54 -18.02
C ASP A 252 -17.64 16.87 -18.83
N LEU A 253 -17.25 15.80 -19.55
CA LEU A 253 -18.19 14.98 -20.30
C LEU A 253 -18.93 14.03 -19.36
N PRO A 254 -20.25 13.82 -19.56
CA PRO A 254 -21.00 12.78 -18.87
C PRO A 254 -20.38 11.38 -19.05
N ILE A 255 -20.59 10.51 -18.06
CA ILE A 255 -20.15 9.11 -18.11
C ILE A 255 -20.77 8.44 -19.34
N GLY A 256 -19.96 7.74 -20.13
CA GLY A 256 -20.38 7.06 -21.37
C GLY A 256 -20.36 7.95 -22.63
N GLN A 257 -20.33 9.28 -22.51
CA GLN A 257 -20.34 10.17 -23.69
C GLN A 257 -19.09 10.01 -24.56
N TRP A 258 -17.95 9.67 -23.95
CA TRP A 258 -16.72 9.35 -24.70
C TRP A 258 -16.88 8.11 -25.59
N GLU A 259 -17.56 7.08 -25.10
CA GLU A 259 -17.80 5.84 -25.86
C GLU A 259 -18.73 6.10 -27.03
N ILE A 260 -19.74 6.97 -26.83
CA ILE A 260 -20.63 7.44 -27.91
C ILE A 260 -19.80 8.17 -28.98
N ILE A 261 -18.94 9.12 -28.60
CA ILE A 261 -18.07 9.84 -29.56
C ILE A 261 -17.21 8.87 -30.37
N VAL A 262 -16.57 7.92 -29.70
CA VAL A 262 -15.71 6.91 -30.35
C VAL A 262 -16.51 6.02 -31.30
N ASN A 263 -17.65 5.51 -30.88
CA ASN A 263 -18.47 4.60 -31.68
C ASN A 263 -19.08 5.30 -32.90
N THR A 264 -19.60 6.52 -32.72
CA THR A 264 -20.12 7.33 -33.82
C THR A 264 -19.02 7.68 -34.81
N THR A 265 -17.81 8.02 -34.35
CA THR A 265 -16.67 8.28 -35.25
C THR A 265 -16.15 7.00 -35.94
N LYS A 266 -16.21 5.83 -35.29
CA LYS A 266 -15.91 4.55 -35.95
C LYS A 266 -16.91 4.27 -37.08
N GLN A 267 -18.19 4.53 -36.84
CA GLN A 267 -19.25 4.35 -37.82
C GLN A 267 -19.13 5.32 -39.01
N GLU A 268 -18.86 6.60 -38.75
CA GLU A 268 -18.69 7.61 -39.80
C GLU A 268 -17.49 7.35 -40.70
N LEU A 269 -16.39 6.82 -40.15
CA LEU A 269 -15.17 6.53 -40.90
C LEU A 269 -15.11 5.10 -41.45
N GLY A 270 -16.15 4.28 -41.24
CA GLY A 270 -16.18 2.88 -41.66
C GLY A 270 -15.14 1.99 -40.97
N LEU A 271 -14.66 2.38 -39.78
CA LEU A 271 -13.60 1.70 -39.03
C LEU A 271 -14.16 0.75 -37.97
N HIS A 272 -15.10 -0.12 -38.38
CA HIS A 272 -15.76 -1.07 -37.48
C HIS A 272 -14.79 -2.11 -36.90
N ASP A 273 -13.76 -2.50 -37.66
CA ASP A 273 -12.81 -3.57 -37.30
C ASP A 273 -11.62 -3.08 -36.45
N LEU A 274 -11.62 -1.81 -36.02
CA LEU A 274 -10.54 -1.28 -35.20
C LEU A 274 -10.62 -1.84 -33.76
N GLU A 275 -9.82 -2.88 -33.46
CA GLU A 275 -9.72 -3.61 -32.18
C GLU A 275 -9.27 -2.78 -30.96
N MET A 276 -9.08 -1.48 -31.12
CA MET A 276 -8.64 -0.62 -30.04
C MET A 276 -9.82 -0.30 -29.09
N THR A 277 -9.62 -0.65 -27.81
CA THR A 277 -10.51 -0.35 -26.70
C THR A 277 -10.74 1.16 -26.52
N ALA A 278 -11.95 1.56 -26.13
CA ALA A 278 -12.31 2.96 -25.87
C ALA A 278 -11.39 3.65 -24.83
N GLU A 279 -10.85 2.91 -23.86
CA GLU A 279 -9.92 3.43 -22.84
C GLU A 279 -8.58 3.89 -23.42
N LYS A 280 -7.92 3.06 -24.24
CA LYS A 280 -6.66 3.42 -24.92
C LYS A 280 -6.84 4.62 -25.86
N LEU A 281 -8.01 4.70 -26.49
CA LEU A 281 -8.42 5.85 -27.28
C LEU A 281 -8.58 7.11 -26.43
N SER A 282 -9.27 6.98 -25.28
CA SER A 282 -9.47 8.04 -24.30
C SER A 282 -8.14 8.64 -23.85
N GLU A 283 -7.20 7.79 -23.43
CA GLU A 283 -5.92 8.26 -22.92
C GLU A 283 -5.13 9.04 -23.98
N ARG A 284 -5.18 8.58 -25.24
CA ARG A 284 -4.45 9.20 -26.35
C ARG A 284 -5.09 10.52 -26.78
N CYS A 285 -6.41 10.59 -26.91
CA CYS A 285 -7.13 11.84 -27.19
C CYS A 285 -6.98 12.85 -26.04
N MET A 286 -7.11 12.42 -24.78
CA MET A 286 -6.86 13.26 -23.60
C MET A 286 -5.45 13.83 -23.58
N ARG A 287 -4.46 13.03 -23.97
CA ARG A 287 -3.07 13.49 -24.07
C ARG A 287 -2.88 14.53 -25.17
N ARG A 288 -3.54 14.39 -26.33
CA ARG A 288 -3.51 15.36 -27.44
C ARG A 288 -4.22 16.66 -27.05
N TYR A 289 -5.43 16.58 -26.52
CA TYR A 289 -6.19 17.72 -26.01
C TYR A 289 -5.41 18.50 -24.95
N ARG A 290 -4.86 17.83 -23.92
CA ARG A 290 -4.00 18.49 -22.91
C ARG A 290 -2.78 19.17 -23.52
N LYS A 291 -2.20 18.60 -24.58
CA LYS A 291 -1.07 19.20 -25.29
C LYS A 291 -1.50 20.46 -26.07
N LYS A 292 -2.65 20.41 -26.75
CA LYS A 292 -3.25 21.56 -27.45
C LYS A 292 -3.61 22.68 -26.48
N MET A 293 -4.26 22.37 -25.36
CA MET A 293 -4.57 23.35 -24.31
C MET A 293 -3.32 24.00 -23.72
N ARG A 294 -2.22 23.26 -23.57
CA ARG A 294 -0.91 23.84 -23.17
C ARG A 294 -0.35 24.79 -24.23
N GLN A 295 -0.53 24.49 -25.51
CA GLN A 295 -0.09 25.37 -26.59
C GLN A 295 -0.91 26.65 -26.62
N ILE A 296 -2.24 26.56 -26.46
CA ILE A 296 -3.13 27.72 -26.35
C ILE A 296 -2.77 28.57 -25.13
N ALA A 297 -2.60 27.94 -23.95
CA ALA A 297 -2.19 28.65 -22.74
C ALA A 297 -0.82 29.33 -22.89
N LYS A 298 0.12 28.71 -23.62
CA LYS A 298 1.42 29.30 -23.93
C LYS A 298 1.30 30.47 -24.92
N ALA A 299 0.42 30.36 -25.91
CA ALA A 299 0.17 31.43 -26.89
C ALA A 299 -0.51 32.65 -26.25
N ASN A 300 -1.39 32.43 -25.27
CA ASN A 300 -2.11 33.47 -24.55
C ASN A 300 -1.35 34.03 -23.33
N ALA A 301 -0.14 33.53 -23.05
CA ALA A 301 0.66 34.01 -21.93
C ALA A 301 1.29 35.38 -22.27
N PRO A 302 1.27 36.36 -21.35
CA PRO A 302 1.91 37.64 -21.60
C PRO A 302 3.42 37.46 -21.81
N PRO A 303 4.04 38.27 -22.70
CA PRO A 303 5.47 38.17 -22.99
C PRO A 303 6.28 38.33 -21.69
N GLY A 304 7.10 37.31 -21.37
CA GLY A 304 7.89 37.24 -20.14
C GLY A 304 7.39 36.27 -19.07
N ALA A 305 6.16 35.76 -19.17
CA ALA A 305 5.65 34.74 -18.24
C ALA A 305 6.28 33.36 -18.52
N THR A 306 7.24 32.95 -17.69
CA THR A 306 7.76 31.58 -17.71
C THR A 306 6.75 30.63 -17.08
N ILE A 307 5.90 30.02 -17.90
CA ILE A 307 5.06 28.88 -17.46
C ILE A 307 6.01 27.73 -17.16
N ASN A 308 6.20 27.40 -15.88
CA ASN A 308 7.08 26.31 -15.47
C ASN A 308 6.32 24.99 -15.66
N PRO A 309 6.69 24.15 -16.65
CA PRO A 309 5.92 22.94 -16.98
C PRO A 309 5.90 21.90 -15.85
N LYS A 310 6.72 22.07 -14.82
CA LYS A 310 6.78 21.20 -13.63
C LYS A 310 5.93 21.69 -12.46
N ASN A 311 5.39 22.91 -12.48
CA ASN A 311 4.59 23.43 -11.38
C ASN A 311 3.15 22.88 -11.47
N PRO A 312 2.65 22.14 -10.46
CA PRO A 312 1.31 21.53 -10.51
C PRO A 312 0.17 22.55 -10.59
N HIS A 313 0.42 23.79 -10.16
CA HIS A 313 -0.57 24.88 -10.17
C HIS A 313 -0.85 25.42 -11.58
N ASP A 314 0.14 25.40 -12.48
CA ASP A 314 -0.02 25.82 -13.88
C ASP A 314 -0.70 24.75 -14.76
N ARG A 315 -0.90 23.53 -14.21
CA ARG A 315 -1.52 22.39 -14.91
C ARG A 315 -3.02 22.25 -14.64
N ARG A 316 -3.62 23.15 -13.87
CA ARG A 316 -4.99 23.02 -13.37
C ARG A 316 -6.02 23.42 -14.44
N PRO A 317 -7.07 22.60 -14.71
CA PRO A 317 -8.20 22.99 -15.55
C PRO A 317 -8.85 24.29 -15.05
N MET A 318 -9.59 24.96 -15.93
CA MET A 318 -10.28 26.21 -15.61
C MET A 318 -11.24 26.05 -14.41
N GLU A 319 -11.89 24.89 -14.27
CA GLU A 319 -12.73 24.52 -13.10
C GLU A 319 -11.97 24.61 -11.77
N MET A 320 -10.69 24.20 -11.74
CA MET A 320 -9.89 24.31 -10.51
C MET A 320 -9.56 25.75 -10.12
N ARG A 321 -9.55 26.69 -11.08
CA ARG A 321 -9.38 28.12 -10.79
C ARG A 321 -10.66 28.72 -10.19
N VAL A 322 -11.82 28.20 -10.60
CA VAL A 322 -13.13 28.57 -10.04
C VAL A 322 -13.20 28.13 -8.58
N HIS A 323 -12.90 26.86 -8.26
CA HIS A 323 -12.82 26.41 -6.86
C HIS A 323 -11.78 27.18 -6.02
N ASP A 324 -10.65 27.56 -6.60
CA ASP A 324 -9.63 28.32 -5.89
C ASP A 324 -10.15 29.74 -5.53
N ARG A 325 -11.04 30.36 -6.32
CA ARG A 325 -11.73 31.61 -5.93
C ARG A 325 -12.63 31.41 -4.71
N LEU A 326 -13.47 30.37 -4.71
CA LEU A 326 -14.33 30.06 -3.56
C LEU A 326 -13.53 29.81 -2.29
N VAL A 327 -12.46 29.03 -2.41
CA VAL A 327 -11.57 28.76 -1.27
C VAL A 327 -10.89 30.02 -0.76
N ASN A 328 -10.53 30.95 -1.64
CA ASN A 328 -9.89 32.21 -1.25
C ASN A 328 -10.86 33.13 -0.53
N GLU A 329 -12.07 33.32 -1.04
CA GLU A 329 -13.10 34.16 -0.42
C GLU A 329 -13.51 33.61 0.96
N CYS A 330 -13.75 32.29 1.06
CA CYS A 330 -14.02 31.63 2.35
C CYS A 330 -12.83 31.76 3.32
N TYR A 331 -11.59 31.75 2.80
CA TYR A 331 -10.39 31.91 3.62
C TYR A 331 -10.29 33.32 4.19
N ASP A 332 -10.47 34.34 3.37
CA ASP A 332 -10.33 35.74 3.75
C ASP A 332 -11.37 36.11 4.83
N ARG A 333 -12.64 35.74 4.64
CA ARG A 333 -13.69 35.91 5.67
C ARG A 333 -13.39 35.15 6.95
N TRP A 334 -12.90 33.92 6.85
CA TRP A 334 -12.57 33.14 8.03
C TRP A 334 -11.36 33.71 8.80
N VAL A 335 -10.39 34.33 8.11
CA VAL A 335 -9.26 35.05 8.73
C VAL A 335 -9.75 36.33 9.42
N GLU A 336 -10.60 37.12 8.79
CA GLU A 336 -11.22 38.30 9.40
C GLU A 336 -12.02 37.93 10.65
N PHE A 337 -12.84 36.89 10.55
CA PHE A 337 -13.60 36.36 11.67
C PHE A 337 -12.68 35.92 12.83
N LYS A 338 -11.58 35.22 12.52
CA LYS A 338 -10.55 34.81 13.49
C LYS A 338 -9.89 36.00 14.18
N LYS A 339 -9.67 37.11 13.46
CA LYS A 339 -9.12 38.35 14.02
C LYS A 339 -10.12 39.01 14.98
N SER A 340 -11.39 39.07 14.62
CA SER A 340 -12.44 39.71 15.42
C SER A 340 -12.85 38.93 16.66
N ASN A 341 -12.89 37.59 16.61
CA ASN A 341 -13.42 36.74 17.70
C ASN A 341 -12.35 36.00 18.54
N GLY A 342 -11.06 36.24 18.27
CA GLY A 342 -9.96 35.62 19.01
C GLY A 342 -9.79 34.10 18.77
N LYS A 343 -8.98 33.45 19.62
CA LYS A 343 -8.48 32.08 19.37
C LYS A 343 -9.54 30.97 19.44
N LYS A 344 -10.69 31.19 20.10
CA LYS A 344 -11.72 30.16 20.34
C LYS A 344 -12.84 30.20 19.29
N THR A 345 -12.53 29.76 18.08
CA THR A 345 -13.50 29.61 16.98
C THR A 345 -14.13 28.22 17.04
N LYS A 346 -15.47 28.13 17.18
CA LYS A 346 -16.20 26.85 17.10
C LYS A 346 -16.21 26.35 15.64
N LEU A 347 -16.10 25.03 15.42
CA LEU A 347 -16.13 24.42 14.08
C LEU A 347 -17.43 24.73 13.29
N LYS A 348 -18.56 24.89 13.99
CA LYS A 348 -19.86 25.21 13.37
C LYS A 348 -19.84 26.49 12.53
N MET A 349 -19.00 27.46 12.90
CA MET A 349 -18.87 28.74 12.19
C MET A 349 -18.09 28.64 10.86
N GLN A 350 -17.29 27.59 10.64
CA GLN A 350 -16.67 27.39 9.32
C GLN A 350 -17.70 26.98 8.27
N ASP A 351 -18.72 26.21 8.67
CA ASP A 351 -19.80 25.82 7.77
C ASP A 351 -20.67 27.02 7.38
N GLU A 352 -20.94 27.90 8.32
CA GLU A 352 -21.70 29.14 8.09
C GLU A 352 -21.01 30.03 7.04
N ILE A 353 -19.70 30.30 7.19
CA ILE A 353 -18.93 31.09 6.21
C ILE A 353 -18.92 30.42 4.83
N ILE A 354 -18.74 29.10 4.78
CA ILE A 354 -18.70 28.38 3.49
C ILE A 354 -20.07 28.45 2.80
N ASN A 355 -21.16 28.29 3.54
CA ASN A 355 -22.50 28.34 2.99
C ASN A 355 -22.87 29.76 2.53
N GLU A 356 -22.50 30.80 3.30
CA GLU A 356 -22.71 32.19 2.92
C GLU A 356 -22.00 32.55 1.60
N VAL A 357 -20.69 32.24 1.50
CA VAL A 357 -19.93 32.52 0.28
C VAL A 357 -20.46 31.70 -0.92
N ARG A 358 -20.92 30.47 -0.70
CA ARG A 358 -21.58 29.68 -1.76
C ARG A 358 -22.86 30.32 -2.27
N MET A 359 -23.68 30.86 -1.38
CA MET A 359 -24.93 31.53 -1.76
C MET A 359 -24.65 32.80 -2.57
N GLU A 360 -23.59 33.53 -2.23
CA GLU A 360 -23.21 34.75 -2.95
C GLU A 360 -22.56 34.50 -4.32
N MET A 361 -21.78 33.43 -4.46
CA MET A 361 -21.03 33.16 -5.70
C MET A 361 -21.80 32.35 -6.76
N SER A 362 -23.09 32.07 -6.58
CA SER A 362 -23.95 31.27 -7.47
C SER A 362 -23.71 29.74 -7.42
N GLN A 363 -24.64 28.95 -7.99
CA GLN A 363 -24.69 27.48 -7.92
C GLN A 363 -23.56 26.73 -8.65
N GLU A 364 -22.61 27.42 -9.29
CA GLU A 364 -21.51 26.82 -10.06
C GLU A 364 -20.51 26.01 -9.20
N TYR A 365 -20.70 25.94 -7.88
CA TYR A 365 -19.80 25.27 -6.92
C TYR A 365 -20.47 24.10 -6.18
N ALA A 366 -21.54 23.51 -6.75
CA ALA A 366 -22.28 22.42 -6.10
C ALA A 366 -21.45 21.13 -5.90
N ASP A 367 -20.42 20.94 -6.73
CA ASP A 367 -19.59 19.74 -6.83
C ASP A 367 -18.47 19.65 -5.77
N ILE A 368 -17.98 20.78 -5.26
CA ILE A 368 -16.97 20.77 -4.18
C ILE A 368 -17.64 20.51 -2.83
N THR A 369 -17.06 19.66 -1.99
CA THR A 369 -17.59 19.37 -0.64
C THR A 369 -17.11 20.39 0.40
N ASN A 370 -17.93 20.68 1.43
CA ASN A 370 -17.55 21.59 2.52
C ASN A 370 -16.26 21.15 3.22
N GLU A 371 -16.05 19.84 3.42
CA GLU A 371 -14.81 19.33 4.05
C GLU A 371 -13.57 19.59 3.19
N THR A 372 -13.69 19.57 1.86
CA THR A 372 -12.60 19.93 0.95
C THR A 372 -12.22 21.39 1.10
N ILE A 373 -13.21 22.28 1.15
CA ILE A 373 -13.00 23.72 1.37
C ILE A 373 -12.36 23.96 2.75
N LYS A 374 -12.92 23.38 3.82
CA LYS A 374 -12.36 23.46 5.18
C LYS A 374 -10.91 23.00 5.21
N ASN A 375 -10.59 21.87 4.59
CA ASN A 375 -9.22 21.36 4.57
C ASN A 375 -8.27 22.31 3.84
N ARG A 376 -8.68 22.90 2.71
CA ARG A 376 -7.87 23.90 2.01
C ARG A 376 -7.66 25.17 2.83
N ILE A 377 -8.71 25.71 3.47
CA ILE A 377 -8.63 26.85 4.40
C ILE A 377 -7.67 26.53 5.56
N ARG A 378 -7.84 25.37 6.22
CA ARG A 378 -6.95 24.92 7.32
C ARG A 378 -5.49 24.79 6.86
N VAL A 379 -5.24 24.30 5.66
CA VAL A 379 -3.87 24.16 5.11
C VAL A 379 -3.28 25.55 4.81
N ARG A 380 -4.05 26.43 4.16
CA ARG A 380 -3.61 27.80 3.84
C ARG A 380 -3.33 28.61 5.10
N TYR A 381 -4.22 28.57 6.09
CA TYR A 381 -4.02 29.25 7.36
C TYR A 381 -2.80 28.75 8.13
N ARG A 382 -2.58 27.43 8.13
CA ARG A 382 -1.38 26.85 8.74
C ARG A 382 -0.10 27.34 8.07
N LYS A 383 -0.15 27.57 6.74
CA LYS A 383 0.97 28.09 5.95
C LYS A 383 1.23 29.58 6.21
N GLU A 384 0.19 30.40 6.25
CA GLU A 384 0.31 31.87 6.36
C GLU A 384 0.44 32.35 7.81
N HIS A 385 -0.31 31.74 8.74
CA HIS A 385 -0.38 32.17 10.14
C HIS A 385 0.33 31.22 11.11
N GLY A 386 1.10 30.27 10.58
CA GLY A 386 2.10 29.54 11.36
C GLY A 386 1.56 28.81 12.59
N THR A 387 0.33 28.28 12.56
CA THR A 387 -0.23 27.46 13.66
C THR A 387 0.46 26.08 13.73
N THR A 388 1.73 26.10 14.11
CA THR A 388 2.37 25.35 15.21
C THR A 388 1.96 23.90 15.47
N ASN A 389 1.87 23.01 14.47
CA ASN A 389 1.86 21.55 14.74
C ASN A 389 2.78 20.68 13.87
N LYS A 390 3.54 21.27 12.95
CA LYS A 390 4.70 20.61 12.33
C LYS A 390 5.83 21.62 12.31
N VAL A 391 6.80 21.47 13.21
CA VAL A 391 8.05 22.23 13.17
C VAL A 391 8.63 22.11 11.77
N MET A 392 9.01 23.25 11.22
CA MET A 392 9.45 23.47 9.86
C MET A 392 10.82 22.82 9.55
N VAL A 393 10.97 21.50 9.71
CA VAL A 393 12.18 20.79 9.27
C VAL A 393 12.41 20.95 7.75
N HIS A 394 11.36 21.32 6.99
CA HIS A 394 11.43 21.60 5.57
C HIS A 394 11.81 23.05 5.20
N ILE A 395 11.82 23.99 6.14
CA ILE A 395 12.20 25.40 5.88
C ILE A 395 13.62 25.69 6.40
N LEU A 396 14.14 24.85 7.29
CA LEU A 396 15.56 24.87 7.66
C LEU A 396 16.44 24.59 6.43
N THR A 397 17.54 25.33 6.33
CA THR A 397 18.60 25.07 5.36
C THR A 397 19.20 23.68 5.58
N GLY A 398 19.97 23.17 4.62
CA GLY A 398 20.55 21.82 4.72
C GLY A 398 21.37 21.61 6.00
N GLU A 399 22.18 22.60 6.37
CA GLU A 399 23.04 22.58 7.57
C GLU A 399 22.24 22.71 8.86
N ASP A 400 21.30 23.65 8.94
CA ASP A 400 20.45 23.82 10.12
C ASP A 400 19.57 22.61 10.38
N LYS A 401 19.14 21.94 9.31
CA LYS A 401 18.39 20.69 9.40
C LYS A 401 19.25 19.58 9.99
N GLU A 402 20.52 19.48 9.60
CA GLU A 402 21.45 18.49 10.16
C GLU A 402 21.75 18.79 11.64
N ARG A 403 22.04 20.06 11.98
CA ARG A 403 22.19 20.52 13.37
C ARG A 403 20.95 20.20 14.21
N TYR A 404 19.76 20.46 13.68
CA TYR A 404 18.49 20.15 14.35
C TYR A 404 18.28 18.65 14.57
N LEU A 405 18.55 17.83 13.56
CA LEU A 405 18.40 16.38 13.67
C LEU A 405 19.37 15.81 14.70
N ASN A 406 20.63 16.24 14.68
CA ASN A 406 21.64 15.84 15.65
C ASN A 406 21.26 16.25 17.09
N LEU A 407 20.83 17.50 17.28
CA LEU A 407 20.30 17.98 18.56
C LEU A 407 19.12 17.12 19.04
N LEU A 408 18.17 16.83 18.15
CA LEU A 408 17.00 16.04 18.49
C LEU A 408 17.34 14.57 18.79
N ASP A 409 18.30 13.96 18.08
CA ASP A 409 18.80 12.61 18.40
C ASP A 409 19.46 12.58 19.78
N THR A 410 20.35 13.53 20.07
CA THR A 410 21.06 13.64 21.36
C THR A 410 20.08 13.84 22.53
N ILE A 411 19.07 14.70 22.38
CA ILE A 411 18.05 14.91 23.42
C ILE A 411 17.25 13.62 23.66
N VAL A 412 16.90 12.89 22.60
CA VAL A 412 16.12 11.65 22.73
C VAL A 412 16.92 10.55 23.40
N GLU A 413 18.21 10.42 23.10
CA GLU A 413 19.13 9.48 23.74
C GLU A 413 19.22 9.73 25.26
N ARG A 414 19.55 10.97 25.66
CA ARG A 414 19.58 11.34 27.09
C ARG A 414 18.22 11.21 27.77
N PHE A 415 17.13 11.48 27.04
CA PHE A 415 15.79 11.28 27.57
C PHE A 415 15.48 9.80 27.79
N ALA A 416 16.01 8.90 26.94
CA ALA A 416 15.87 7.45 27.13
C ALA A 416 16.63 6.98 28.37
N GLU A 417 17.89 7.39 28.53
CA GLU A 417 18.72 7.08 29.71
C GLU A 417 18.05 7.53 31.01
N LEU A 418 17.56 8.77 31.07
CA LEU A 418 16.85 9.29 32.23
C LEU A 418 15.58 8.50 32.56
N LYS A 419 14.84 8.07 31.52
CA LYS A 419 13.60 7.30 31.71
C LYS A 419 13.87 5.85 32.12
N GLU A 420 15.00 5.27 31.71
CA GLU A 420 15.46 3.93 32.11
C GLU A 420 16.03 3.93 33.53
N ALA A 421 16.69 5.02 33.95
CA ALA A 421 17.18 5.19 35.31
C ALA A 421 16.05 5.47 36.34
N SER A 422 14.91 5.97 35.90
CA SER A 422 13.74 6.20 36.77
C SER A 422 12.99 4.90 37.06
N GLN A 423 12.92 4.50 38.33
CA GLN A 423 12.24 3.26 38.78
C GLN A 423 10.75 3.21 38.39
N GLU A 424 10.07 4.35 38.34
CA GLU A 424 8.64 4.43 38.01
C GLU A 424 8.38 4.64 36.50
N GLY A 425 9.44 4.80 35.71
CA GLY A 425 9.34 5.09 34.28
C GLY A 425 8.68 6.45 33.96
N GLN A 426 8.34 7.26 34.96
CA GLN A 426 7.91 8.64 34.81
C GLN A 426 9.05 9.57 35.22
N LEU A 427 9.19 10.67 34.48
CA LEU A 427 10.16 11.72 34.79
C LEU A 427 9.40 12.88 35.44
N PRO A 428 9.99 13.56 36.43
CA PRO A 428 9.38 14.74 37.04
C PRO A 428 9.00 15.80 36.00
N ASP A 429 7.93 16.53 36.28
CA ASP A 429 7.49 17.61 35.40
C ASP A 429 8.56 18.70 35.33
N GLY A 430 8.94 19.06 34.10
CA GLY A 430 9.99 20.05 33.83
C GLY A 430 11.37 19.46 33.50
N THR A 431 11.68 18.22 33.88
CA THR A 431 12.98 17.59 33.58
C THR A 431 13.28 17.56 32.08
N LEU A 432 12.29 17.24 31.25
CA LEU A 432 12.45 17.27 29.79
C LEU A 432 12.73 18.69 29.26
N ALA A 433 12.18 19.74 29.88
CA ALA A 433 12.46 21.11 29.46
C ALA A 433 13.91 21.49 29.78
N GLN A 434 14.37 21.15 30.98
CA GLN A 434 15.75 21.38 31.42
C GLN A 434 16.74 20.58 30.57
N LEU A 435 16.39 19.34 30.20
CA LEU A 435 17.21 18.51 29.30
C LEU A 435 17.35 19.15 27.92
N ILE A 436 16.26 19.67 27.35
CA ILE A 436 16.30 20.35 26.05
C ILE A 436 17.22 21.58 26.12
N GLU A 437 17.07 22.42 27.14
CA GLU A 437 17.86 23.65 27.27
C GLU A 437 19.35 23.39 27.58
N SER A 438 19.66 22.42 28.45
CA SER A 438 21.05 21.99 28.69
C SER A 438 21.70 21.45 27.43
N THR A 439 21.03 20.56 26.69
CA THR A 439 21.57 19.97 25.47
C THR A 439 21.74 21.01 24.34
N LYS A 440 20.83 21.99 24.24
CA LYS A 440 21.00 23.13 23.31
C LYS A 440 22.24 23.95 23.64
N ARG A 441 22.47 24.24 24.91
CA ARG A 441 23.61 25.04 25.37
C ARG A 441 24.93 24.29 25.11
N GLU A 442 24.97 22.99 25.39
CA GLU A 442 26.15 22.14 25.18
C GLU A 442 26.51 22.00 23.70
N LEU A 443 25.51 21.86 22.81
CA LEU A 443 25.74 21.71 21.36
C LEU A 443 25.85 23.05 20.62
N GLY A 444 25.74 24.19 21.30
CA GLY A 444 25.76 25.51 20.65
C GLY A 444 24.59 25.73 19.68
N CYS A 445 23.43 25.14 19.98
CA CYS A 445 22.21 25.19 19.15
C CYS A 445 21.09 25.96 19.85
N THR A 446 21.42 27.08 20.49
CA THR A 446 20.45 27.93 21.22
C THR A 446 19.44 28.62 20.29
N ASP A 447 19.79 28.75 19.01
CA ASP A 447 18.98 29.28 17.92
C ASP A 447 17.86 28.31 17.47
N LEU A 448 17.98 27.02 17.77
CA LEU A 448 17.05 26.00 17.29
C LEU A 448 15.93 25.69 18.30
N GLU A 449 14.67 25.78 17.87
CA GLU A 449 13.51 25.45 18.71
C GLU A 449 13.21 23.93 18.67
N VAL A 450 13.46 23.24 19.79
CA VAL A 450 13.06 21.84 19.99
C VAL A 450 11.85 21.78 20.91
N ARG A 451 10.75 21.18 20.41
CA ARG A 451 9.52 20.97 21.19
C ARG A 451 9.54 19.65 21.94
N LYS A 452 8.97 19.65 23.15
CA LYS A 452 8.82 18.45 24.01
C LYS A 452 8.13 17.29 23.27
N ASP A 453 7.11 17.58 22.47
CA ASP A 453 6.38 16.55 21.73
C ASP A 453 7.22 15.87 20.65
N ASN A 454 8.12 16.59 19.98
CA ASN A 454 9.00 16.01 18.98
C ASN A 454 9.94 14.98 19.61
N VAL A 455 10.47 15.30 20.80
CA VAL A 455 11.30 14.39 21.59
C VAL A 455 10.49 13.15 21.96
N ARG A 456 9.30 13.32 22.55
CA ARG A 456 8.42 12.20 22.93
C ARG A 456 8.04 11.32 21.75
N ILE A 457 7.65 11.90 20.62
CA ILE A 457 7.29 11.16 19.40
C ILE A 457 8.50 10.37 18.87
N LYS A 458 9.68 11.00 18.81
CA LYS A 458 10.89 10.33 18.30
C LYS A 458 11.37 9.25 19.26
N TYR A 459 11.33 9.49 20.58
CA TYR A 459 11.55 8.50 21.61
C TYR A 459 10.62 7.30 21.46
N HIS A 460 9.30 7.51 21.37
CA HIS A 460 8.35 6.41 21.17
C HIS A 460 8.58 5.66 19.85
N LYS A 461 8.99 6.35 18.78
CA LYS A 461 9.37 5.71 17.52
C LYS A 461 10.65 4.89 17.65
N GLN A 462 11.64 5.34 18.42
CA GLN A 462 12.87 4.60 18.69
C GLN A 462 12.62 3.41 19.62
N LYS A 463 11.82 3.57 20.68
CA LYS A 463 11.39 2.47 21.57
C LYS A 463 10.48 1.45 20.88
N LYS A 464 9.73 1.84 19.84
CA LYS A 464 9.03 0.89 18.96
C LYS A 464 9.95 0.23 17.93
N LYS A 465 11.17 0.75 17.76
CA LYS A 465 12.21 0.22 16.88
C LYS A 465 13.25 -0.63 17.59
N THR A 466 13.25 -0.72 18.93
CA THR A 466 13.95 -1.83 19.60
C THR A 466 13.35 -3.10 19.00
N PRO A 467 14.15 -3.91 18.30
CA PRO A 467 13.62 -5.07 17.63
C PRO A 467 13.02 -5.98 18.68
N LEU A 468 11.78 -6.41 18.49
CA LEU A 468 11.24 -7.49 19.31
C LEU A 468 12.17 -8.70 19.21
N HIS A 469 12.37 -9.42 20.31
CA HIS A 469 13.12 -10.67 20.39
C HIS A 469 14.62 -10.58 20.04
N THR A 470 15.33 -9.53 20.49
CA THR A 470 16.81 -9.46 20.33
C THR A 470 17.56 -10.51 21.13
N ASP A 471 16.95 -11.05 22.18
CA ASP A 471 17.43 -12.17 22.98
C ASP A 471 17.55 -13.49 22.18
N LEU A 472 16.79 -13.65 21.09
CA LEU A 472 16.96 -14.77 20.15
C LEU A 472 18.20 -14.63 19.25
N ASP A 473 18.74 -13.43 19.10
CA ASP A 473 19.72 -13.13 18.04
C ASP A 473 20.97 -14.02 18.17
N GLU A 474 21.49 -14.22 19.38
CA GLU A 474 22.71 -14.99 19.62
C GLU A 474 22.55 -16.48 19.28
N SER A 475 21.52 -17.11 19.85
CA SER A 475 21.22 -18.53 19.61
C SER A 475 20.93 -18.81 18.14
N LEU A 476 20.21 -17.90 17.46
CA LEU A 476 19.88 -18.03 16.04
C LEU A 476 21.11 -17.86 15.15
N VAL A 477 22.00 -16.92 15.47
CA VAL A 477 23.29 -16.76 14.77
C VAL A 477 24.13 -18.03 14.86
N ILE A 478 24.20 -18.65 16.05
CA ILE A 478 24.92 -19.92 16.23
C ILE A 478 24.32 -21.02 15.35
N ALA A 479 22.99 -21.17 15.36
CA ALA A 479 22.31 -22.20 14.57
C ALA A 479 22.51 -21.99 13.06
N ILE A 480 22.46 -20.75 12.58
CA ILE A 480 22.70 -20.41 11.17
C ILE A 480 24.15 -20.68 10.77
N ASN A 481 25.12 -20.26 11.60
CA ASN A 481 26.54 -20.52 11.34
C ASN A 481 26.85 -22.02 11.34
N ASN A 482 26.20 -22.81 12.20
CA ASN A 482 26.30 -24.26 12.18
C ASN A 482 25.74 -24.85 10.87
N ALA A 483 24.58 -24.39 10.41
CA ALA A 483 24.02 -24.81 9.12
C ALA A 483 24.97 -24.49 7.94
N PHE A 484 25.56 -23.29 7.93
CA PHE A 484 26.56 -22.90 6.93
C PHE A 484 27.84 -23.77 7.00
N SER A 485 28.31 -24.10 8.20
CA SER A 485 29.48 -24.98 8.37
C SER A 485 29.24 -26.39 7.81
N MET A 486 27.98 -26.83 7.77
CA MET A 486 27.55 -28.10 7.16
C MET A 486 27.27 -27.99 5.66
N GLY A 487 27.53 -26.84 5.03
CA GLY A 487 27.26 -26.60 3.62
C GLY A 487 25.77 -26.46 3.27
N ARG A 488 24.91 -26.22 4.27
CA ARG A 488 23.46 -26.06 4.04
C ARG A 488 23.11 -24.57 3.92
N PRO A 489 22.48 -24.13 2.82
CA PRO A 489 22.03 -22.76 2.69
C PRO A 489 20.82 -22.52 3.61
N VAL A 490 20.81 -21.37 4.30
CA VAL A 490 19.66 -20.91 5.10
C VAL A 490 18.86 -19.90 4.27
N THR A 491 17.73 -20.33 3.74
CA THR A 491 16.78 -19.44 3.06
C THR A 491 16.02 -18.60 4.09
N ARG A 492 15.36 -17.52 3.63
CA ARG A 492 14.49 -16.71 4.50
C ARG A 492 13.40 -17.55 5.18
N GLU A 493 12.75 -18.44 4.44
CA GLU A 493 11.68 -19.30 4.99
C GLU A 493 12.24 -20.24 6.06
N HIS A 494 13.40 -20.85 5.81
CA HIS A 494 14.07 -21.72 6.76
C HIS A 494 14.51 -20.95 8.01
N GLY A 495 15.13 -19.79 7.84
CA GLY A 495 15.56 -18.93 8.94
C GLY A 495 14.41 -18.45 9.81
N LEU A 496 13.28 -18.06 9.20
CA LEU A 496 12.05 -17.71 9.92
C LEU A 496 11.43 -18.89 10.65
N SER A 497 11.40 -20.06 10.02
CA SER A 497 10.89 -21.28 10.68
C SER A 497 11.73 -21.65 11.89
N LEU A 498 13.06 -21.55 11.76
CA LEU A 498 14.00 -21.81 12.85
C LEU A 498 13.81 -20.79 13.99
N ALA A 499 13.75 -19.49 13.66
CA ALA A 499 13.55 -18.42 14.64
C ALA A 499 12.23 -18.58 15.41
N ASN A 500 11.12 -18.89 14.72
CA ASN A 500 9.82 -19.12 15.36
C ASN A 500 9.83 -20.38 16.24
N SER A 501 10.52 -21.44 15.83
CA SER A 501 10.68 -22.64 16.67
C SER A 501 11.48 -22.32 17.94
N MET A 502 12.54 -21.52 17.86
CA MET A 502 13.31 -21.10 19.02
C MET A 502 12.50 -20.21 19.96
N LEU A 503 11.70 -19.29 19.40
CA LEU A 503 10.78 -18.45 20.17
C LEU A 503 9.75 -19.27 20.94
N GLN A 504 9.15 -20.27 20.30
CA GLN A 504 8.19 -21.17 20.95
C GLN A 504 8.81 -21.95 22.11
N VAL A 505 10.04 -22.45 21.95
CA VAL A 505 10.76 -23.13 23.02
C VAL A 505 11.07 -22.17 24.18
N GLN A 506 11.51 -20.95 23.88
CA GLN A 506 11.85 -19.96 24.90
C GLN A 506 10.62 -19.49 25.71
N LYS A 507 9.46 -19.39 25.07
CA LYS A 507 8.18 -19.05 25.73
C LYS A 507 7.51 -20.24 26.43
N GLY A 508 8.17 -21.39 26.53
CA GLY A 508 7.62 -22.56 27.24
C GLY A 508 6.41 -23.19 26.54
N GLY A 509 6.22 -22.96 25.24
CA GLY A 509 5.11 -23.52 24.48
C GLY A 509 3.76 -22.83 24.68
N GLU A 510 3.70 -21.70 25.40
CA GLU A 510 2.49 -20.86 25.43
C GLU A 510 2.30 -20.21 24.05
N ASP A 511 1.19 -20.58 23.39
CA ASP A 511 0.84 -20.09 22.06
C ASP A 511 0.25 -18.68 22.14
N ASP A 512 1.12 -17.70 22.37
CA ASP A 512 0.76 -16.27 22.31
C ASP A 512 0.37 -15.80 20.89
N GLY A 513 0.43 -16.68 19.88
CA GLY A 513 0.16 -16.34 18.48
C GLY A 513 1.17 -15.35 17.88
N GLU A 514 2.27 -15.07 18.57
CA GLU A 514 3.32 -14.17 18.08
C GLU A 514 4.23 -14.91 17.10
N VAL A 515 4.12 -14.56 15.82
CA VAL A 515 4.91 -15.16 14.74
C VAL A 515 5.84 -14.10 14.15
N LEU A 516 7.15 -14.38 14.17
CA LEU A 516 8.19 -13.58 13.55
C LEU A 516 7.97 -13.54 12.04
N ASP A 517 7.97 -12.34 11.48
CA ASP A 517 7.67 -12.08 10.08
C ASP A 517 8.92 -11.71 9.24
N SER A 518 8.72 -11.52 7.94
CA SER A 518 9.80 -11.09 7.05
C SER A 518 10.47 -9.76 7.43
N LYS A 519 9.76 -8.85 8.12
CA LYS A 519 10.33 -7.57 8.56
C LYS A 519 11.28 -7.78 9.74
N TRP A 520 10.90 -8.66 10.67
CA TRP A 520 11.78 -9.07 11.75
C TRP A 520 13.05 -9.74 11.21
N TRP A 521 12.90 -10.70 10.28
CA TRP A 521 14.05 -11.41 9.68
C TRP A 521 15.05 -10.45 9.01
N ARG A 522 14.55 -9.49 8.21
CA ARG A 522 15.41 -8.48 7.60
C ARG A 522 16.15 -7.67 8.66
N SER A 523 15.46 -7.31 9.74
CA SER A 523 16.07 -6.57 10.85
C SER A 523 17.13 -7.41 11.57
N PHE A 524 16.87 -8.70 11.81
CA PHE A 524 17.82 -9.66 12.40
C PHE A 524 19.11 -9.76 11.57
N LEU A 525 18.99 -9.92 10.25
CA LEU A 525 20.15 -10.01 9.37
C LEU A 525 21.00 -8.74 9.39
N VAL A 526 20.37 -7.56 9.38
CA VAL A 526 21.08 -6.28 9.43
C VAL A 526 21.85 -6.13 10.75
N ARG A 527 21.24 -6.48 11.88
CA ARG A 527 21.89 -6.39 13.20
C ARG A 527 23.05 -7.36 13.37
N ASN A 528 22.93 -8.55 12.79
CA ASN A 528 23.87 -9.65 13.00
C ASN A 528 24.78 -9.92 11.80
N LYS A 529 24.82 -9.03 10.80
CA LYS A 529 25.64 -9.17 9.60
C LYS A 529 27.10 -9.53 9.91
N ASN A 530 27.70 -8.88 10.90
CA ASN A 530 29.10 -9.10 11.28
C ASN A 530 29.34 -10.39 12.08
N LYS A 531 28.28 -11.01 12.63
CA LYS A 531 28.37 -12.25 13.44
C LYS A 531 28.03 -13.50 12.63
N LEU A 532 27.23 -13.35 11.58
CA LEU A 532 27.00 -14.39 10.59
C LEU A 532 28.31 -14.58 9.83
N SER A 533 28.90 -15.77 9.93
CA SER A 533 30.34 -15.95 9.69
C SER A 533 30.74 -15.68 8.24
N ASP A 534 31.76 -14.83 8.05
CA ASP A 534 32.56 -14.69 6.81
C ASP A 534 33.36 -15.96 6.45
N LYS A 535 33.26 -17.04 7.24
CA LYS A 535 34.11 -18.24 7.13
C LYS A 535 33.78 -19.16 5.94
N ILE A 536 32.82 -18.81 5.11
CA ILE A 536 32.49 -19.54 3.87
C ILE A 536 33.65 -19.46 2.85
N ASP A 537 34.56 -18.50 2.98
CA ASP A 537 35.59 -18.20 1.97
C ASP A 537 36.85 -19.11 1.95
N ARG A 538 36.94 -20.19 2.74
CA ARG A 538 38.23 -20.93 2.85
C ARG A 538 38.26 -22.40 2.45
N LYS A 539 37.15 -23.04 2.08
CA LYS A 539 37.18 -24.48 1.68
C LYS A 539 36.31 -24.87 0.49
N VAL A 540 35.77 -23.92 -0.28
CA VAL A 540 34.99 -24.21 -1.49
C VAL A 540 35.79 -23.74 -2.73
N PRO A 541 35.88 -24.54 -3.81
CA PRO A 541 36.60 -24.16 -5.02
C PRO A 541 36.13 -22.79 -5.54
N LYS A 542 37.08 -21.89 -5.84
CA LYS A 542 36.89 -20.48 -6.21
C LYS A 542 35.96 -20.21 -7.42
N GLY A 543 35.39 -21.24 -8.04
CA GLY A 543 34.51 -21.14 -9.21
C GLY A 543 33.01 -21.03 -8.91
N VAL A 544 32.54 -21.34 -7.69
CA VAL A 544 31.08 -21.41 -7.40
C VAL A 544 30.61 -20.33 -6.40
N VAL A 545 31.51 -19.76 -5.59
CA VAL A 545 31.11 -18.90 -4.45
C VAL A 545 31.21 -17.39 -4.72
N SER A 546 31.91 -16.97 -5.78
CA SER A 546 32.17 -15.54 -6.04
C SER A 546 30.90 -14.71 -6.33
N ALA A 547 29.76 -15.34 -6.65
CA ALA A 547 28.52 -14.63 -6.96
C ALA A 547 27.55 -14.50 -5.76
N SER A 548 27.64 -15.39 -4.76
CA SER A 548 26.65 -15.45 -3.68
C SER A 548 26.99 -14.62 -2.44
N LEU A 549 28.26 -14.28 -2.21
CA LEU A 549 28.68 -13.53 -1.00
C LEU A 549 28.99 -12.06 -1.25
N MET A 550 29.33 -11.67 -2.49
CA MET A 550 29.44 -10.25 -2.88
C MET A 550 28.08 -9.55 -2.99
N ALA A 551 26.98 -10.27 -2.76
CA ALA A 551 25.63 -9.73 -2.81
C ALA A 551 25.08 -9.31 -1.43
N LEU A 552 25.63 -9.76 -0.29
CA LEU A 552 25.19 -9.41 1.09
C LEU A 552 25.69 -8.04 1.58
#